data_AF-A0A961XML4-F1
#
_entry.id   AF-A0A961XML4-F1
#
_cell.length_a   1.000
_cell.length_b   1.000
_cell.length_c   1.000
_cell.angle_alpha   90.00
_cell.angle_beta   90.00
_cell.angle_gamma   90.00
#
_symmetry.space_group_name_H-M   'P 1'
#
loop_
_entity.id
_entity.type
_entity.pdbx_description
1 polymer ?
#
loop_
_entity_poly.entity_id
_entity_poly.type
_entity_poly.pdbx_seq_one_letter_code
_entity_poly.pdbx_strand_id
1 'polypeptide(L)' 'IRSQRLELGISQEALADEASVDRSHLGKIERGERNVTLLNVLKIARALNMKASDLLGNAGL' A
#
# COMPACT_ATOMS: atom_id res chain seq x y z
N ILE A 1 3.40 -2.61 3.36
CA ILE A 1 2.13 -2.63 2.57
C ILE A 1 1.46 -4.01 2.64
N ARG A 2 2.03 -5.06 2.01
CA ARG A 2 1.42 -6.41 1.99
C ARG A 2 1.06 -6.93 3.37
N SER A 3 1.96 -6.83 4.35
CA SER A 3 1.71 -7.31 5.72
C SER A 3 0.50 -6.60 6.33
N GLN A 4 0.45 -5.27 6.26
CA GLN A 4 -0.68 -4.48 6.76
C GLN A 4 -1.99 -4.83 6.06
N ARG A 5 -1.97 -5.03 4.73
CA ARG A 5 -3.15 -5.43 3.97
C ARG A 5 -3.69 -6.78 4.45
N LEU A 6 -2.80 -7.73 4.71
CA LEU A 6 -3.17 -9.06 5.19
C LEU A 6 -3.72 -9.02 6.63
N GLU A 7 -3.18 -8.15 7.49
CA GLU A 7 -3.73 -7.91 8.84
C GLU A 7 -5.17 -7.37 8.81
N LEU A 8 -5.48 -6.52 7.82
CA LEU A 8 -6.84 -6.02 7.59
C LEU A 8 -7.76 -7.04 6.93
N GLY A 9 -7.25 -8.19 6.48
CA GLY A 9 -8.03 -9.25 5.84
C GLY A 9 -8.60 -8.89 4.46
N ILE A 10 -8.05 -7.87 3.79
CA ILE A 10 -8.57 -7.38 2.50
C ILE A 10 -7.76 -7.89 1.30
N SER A 11 -8.42 -8.03 0.15
CA SER A 11 -7.79 -8.43 -1.11
C SER A 11 -6.94 -7.31 -1.72
N GLN A 12 -6.10 -7.64 -2.70
CA GLN A 12 -5.40 -6.61 -3.48
C GLN A 12 -6.38 -5.74 -4.28
N GLU A 13 -7.47 -6.32 -4.79
CA GLU A 13 -8.55 -5.56 -5.46
C GLU A 13 -9.11 -4.48 -4.52
N ALA A 14 -9.49 -4.88 -3.30
CA ALA A 14 -10.10 -3.98 -2.33
C ALA A 14 -9.16 -2.84 -1.92
N LEU A 15 -7.87 -3.13 -1.69
CA LEU A 15 -6.91 -2.08 -1.36
C LEU A 15 -6.62 -1.16 -2.56
N ALA A 16 -6.60 -1.71 -3.78
CA ALA A 16 -6.37 -0.96 -5.00
C ALA A 16 -7.50 0.04 -5.26
N ASP A 17 -8.75 -0.42 -5.10
CA ASP A 17 -9.95 0.40 -5.23
C ASP A 17 -9.96 1.53 -4.20
N GLU A 18 -9.76 1.21 -2.92
CA GLU A 18 -9.74 2.20 -1.83
C GLU A 18 -8.59 3.22 -2.00
N ALA A 19 -7.41 2.76 -2.43
CA ALA A 19 -6.27 3.64 -2.69
C ALA A 19 -6.41 4.43 -4.02
N SER A 20 -7.40 4.12 -4.85
CA SER A 20 -7.50 4.63 -6.24
C SER A 20 -6.18 4.42 -7.01
N VAL A 21 -5.67 3.19 -6.98
CA VAL A 21 -4.46 2.72 -7.66
C VAL A 21 -4.82 1.48 -8.48
N ASP A 22 -4.24 1.35 -9.67
CA ASP A 22 -4.43 0.13 -10.47
C ASP A 22 -3.99 -1.13 -9.70
N ARG A 23 -4.82 -2.18 -9.70
CA ARG A 23 -4.56 -3.44 -8.99
C ARG A 23 -3.25 -4.10 -9.41
N SER A 24 -2.92 -4.09 -10.70
CA SER A 24 -1.64 -4.65 -11.20
C SER A 24 -0.45 -3.84 -10.67
N HIS A 25 -0.59 -2.52 -10.62
CA HIS A 25 0.40 -1.61 -10.03
C HIS A 25 0.57 -1.87 -8.52
N LEU A 26 -0.51 -1.98 -7.76
CA LEU A 26 -0.45 -2.33 -6.34
C LEU A 26 0.26 -3.68 -6.13
N GLY A 27 -0.03 -4.68 -6.96
CA GLY A 27 0.65 -5.97 -6.91
C GLY A 27 2.16 -5.86 -7.13
N LYS A 28 2.61 -5.03 -8.09
CA LYS A 28 4.04 -4.77 -8.33
C LYS A 28 4.70 -4.04 -7.15
N ILE A 29 3.99 -3.11 -6.53
CA ILE A 29 4.45 -2.39 -5.32
C ILE A 29 4.64 -3.39 -4.17
N GLU A 30 3.67 -4.29 -3.92
CA GLU A 30 3.76 -5.27 -2.84
C GLU A 30 4.89 -6.29 -3.02
N ARG A 31 5.34 -6.52 -4.26
CA ARG A 31 6.48 -7.39 -4.58
C ARG A 31 7.82 -6.65 -4.67
N GLY A 32 7.84 -5.32 -4.54
CA GLY A 32 9.05 -4.50 -4.66
C GLY A 32 9.59 -4.38 -6.10
N GLU A 33 8.77 -4.69 -7.12
CA GLU A 33 9.18 -4.67 -8.53
C GLU A 33 9.19 -3.24 -9.12
N ARG A 34 8.64 -2.26 -8.41
CA ARG A 34 8.53 -0.87 -8.85
C ARG A 34 8.76 0.11 -7.71
N ASN A 35 9.50 1.17 -8.01
CA ASN A 35 9.54 2.35 -7.15
C ASN A 35 8.16 3.01 -7.12
N VAL A 36 7.64 3.20 -5.90
CA VAL A 36 6.36 3.86 -5.65
C VAL A 36 6.59 5.36 -5.50
N THR A 37 5.69 6.17 -6.06
CA THR A 37 5.73 7.62 -5.84
C THR A 37 5.25 7.95 -4.43
N LEU A 38 5.71 9.06 -3.86
CA LEU A 38 5.22 9.53 -2.56
C LEU A 38 3.69 9.67 -2.53
N LEU A 39 3.08 10.15 -3.62
CA LEU A 39 1.62 10.26 -3.73
C LEU A 39 0.92 8.91 -3.57
N ASN A 40 1.45 7.85 -4.17
CA ASN A 40 0.88 6.50 -4.02
C ASN A 40 1.12 5.94 -2.62
N VAL A 41 2.25 6.25 -1.97
CA VAL A 41 2.47 5.89 -0.56
C VAL A 41 1.41 6.55 0.32
N LEU A 42 1.12 7.84 0.12
CA LEU A 42 0.09 8.55 0.89
C LEU A 42 -1.31 7.95 0.68
N LYS A 43 -1.67 7.64 -0.58
CA LYS A 43 -2.95 6.99 -0.92
C LYS A 43 -3.07 5.61 -0.26
N ILE A 44 -2.05 4.78 -0.39
CA ILE A 44 -2.03 3.42 0.17
C ILE A 44 -2.06 3.46 1.70
N ALA A 45 -1.30 4.35 2.33
CA ALA A 45 -1.33 4.51 3.78
C ALA A 45 -2.73 4.91 4.27
N ARG A 46 -3.39 5.87 3.59
CA ARG A 46 -4.77 6.25 3.90
C ARG A 46 -5.73 5.07 3.75
N ALA A 47 -5.64 4.31 2.68
CA ALA A 47 -6.47 3.13 2.42
C ALA A 47 -6.24 1.99 3.44
N LEU A 48 -5.03 1.90 3.99
CA LEU A 48 -4.68 1.00 5.10
C LEU A 48 -5.07 1.56 6.48
N ASN A 49 -5.73 2.73 6.54
CA ASN A 49 -6.05 3.45 7.77
C ASN A 49 -4.82 3.68 8.68
N MET A 50 -3.69 4.05 8.09
CA MET A 50 -2.44 4.29 8.79
C MET A 50 -1.76 5.58 8.33
N LYS A 51 -0.86 6.14 9.16
CA LYS A 51 -0.03 7.26 8.71
C LYS A 51 1.04 6.74 7.76
N ALA A 52 1.40 7.55 6.76
CA ALA A 52 2.50 7.24 5.87
C ALA A 52 3.85 7.12 6.61
N SER A 53 4.04 7.88 7.71
CA SER A 53 5.20 7.73 8.60
C SER A 53 5.31 6.33 9.18
N ASP A 54 4.18 5.75 9.62
CA ASP A 54 4.15 4.44 10.25
C ASP A 54 4.39 3.36 9.19
N LEU A 55 3.82 3.54 7.99
CA LEU A 55 4.04 2.64 6.86
C LEU A 55 5.51 2.58 6.43
N LEU A 56 6.19 3.74 6.41
CA LEU A 56 7.61 3.85 6.07
C LEU A 56 8.50 3.35 7.21
N GLY A 57 8.19 3.71 8.46
CA GLY A 57 8.91 3.24 9.64
C GLY A 57 8.88 1.71 9.77
N ASN A 58 7.73 1.08 9.48
CA ASN A 58 7.60 -0.38 9.43
C ASN A 58 8.43 -1.03 8.31
N ALA A 59 8.82 -0.26 7.30
CA ALA A 59 9.73 -0.68 6.23
C ALA A 59 11.21 -0.36 6.53
N GLY A 60 11.52 0.23 7.69
CA GLY A 60 12.88 0.63 8.08
C GLY A 60 13.37 1.91 7.39
N LEU A 61 12.46 2.78 6.96
CA LEU A 61 12.73 4.07 6.31
C LEU A 61 12.45 5.25 7.23
#